data_AF-A0A7W1GAY3-F1
#
_entry.id   AF-A0A7W1GAY3-F1
#
_cell.length_a   1.000
_cell.length_b   1.000
_cell.length_c   1.000
_cell.angle_alpha   90.00
_cell.angle_beta   90.00
_cell.angle_gamma   90.00
#
_symmetry.space_group_name_H-M   'P 1'
#
loop_
_entity.id
_entity.type
_entity.pdbx_description
1 polymer ?
#
loop_
_entity_poly.entity_id
_entity_poly.type
_entity_poly.pdbx_seq_one_letter_code
_entity_poly.pdbx_strand_id
1 'polypeptide(L)' 'MNAGSVGMPFGEPGADWLLLGPGVQLRHTAYDLAKAAERIQDTSYPQAQDFAARNVLQPPSEGEMLEVFAKVELR' A
#
# COMPACT_ATOMS: atom_id res chain seq x y z
N MET A 1 -8.96 -12.97 7.61
CA MET A 1 -7.91 -12.11 8.21
C MET A 1 -6.99 -11.68 7.09
N ASN A 2 -6.62 -10.41 7.02
CA ASN A 2 -5.71 -9.88 6.02
C ASN A 2 -4.57 -9.14 6.74
N ALA A 3 -3.34 -9.32 6.28
CA ALA A 3 -2.16 -8.64 6.82
C ALA A 3 -2.05 -7.18 6.35
N GLY A 4 -2.75 -6.81 5.28
CA GLY A 4 -2.50 -5.58 4.55
C GLY A 4 -1.41 -5.79 3.49
N SER A 5 -0.82 -4.68 3.04
CA SER A 5 0.22 -4.68 2.02
C SER A 5 1.41 -3.86 2.49
N VAL A 6 2.61 -4.45 2.40
CA VAL A 6 3.85 -3.77 2.76
C VAL A 6 4.28 -2.72 1.73
N GLY A 7 3.97 -2.96 0.45
CA GLY A 7 4.48 -2.14 -0.67
C GLY A 7 3.42 -1.36 -1.44
N MET A 8 2.14 -1.66 -1.21
CA MET A 8 1.00 -1.00 -1.86
C MET A 8 -0.19 -0.98 -0.88
N PRO A 9 -0.09 -0.28 0.27
CA PRO A 9 -1.19 -0.13 1.20
C PRO A 9 -2.32 0.70 0.59
N PHE A 10 -3.48 0.68 1.24
CA PHE A 10 -4.53 1.67 1.04
C PHE A 10 -4.64 2.52 2.31
N GLY A 11 -4.95 3.80 2.19
CA GLY A 11 -5.03 4.71 3.34
C GLY A 11 -3.67 5.34 3.68
N GLU A 12 -3.22 5.19 4.92
CA GLU A 12 -2.00 5.83 5.41
C GLU A 12 -0.74 5.25 4.73
N PRO A 13 0.18 6.10 4.22
CA PRO A 13 1.45 5.64 3.66
C PRO A 13 2.32 4.89 4.68
N GLY A 14 2.77 3.69 4.34
CA GLY A 14 3.64 2.89 5.19
C GLY A 14 3.51 1.40 4.85
N ALA A 15 4.05 0.55 5.71
CA ALA A 15 3.97 -0.89 5.54
C ALA A 15 2.96 -1.48 6.52
N ASP A 16 1.89 -2.09 5.98
CA ASP A 16 0.93 -2.86 6.78
C ASP A 16 1.31 -4.34 6.79
N TRP A 17 1.25 -4.93 7.98
CA TRP A 17 1.55 -6.34 8.22
C TRP A 17 0.92 -6.80 9.53
N LEU A 18 1.04 -8.08 9.86
CA LEU A 18 0.59 -8.60 11.15
C LEU A 18 1.56 -9.61 11.76
N LEU A 19 1.51 -9.73 13.08
CA LEU A 19 2.14 -10.81 13.85
C LEU A 19 1.09 -11.85 14.23
N LEU A 20 1.45 -13.12 14.06
CA LEU A 20 0.68 -14.27 14.53
C LEU A 20 1.37 -14.88 15.74
N GLY A 21 0.62 -15.03 16.83
CA GLY A 21 1.03 -15.73 18.04
C GLY A 21 -0.21 -16.30 18.74
N PRO A 22 -0.30 -16.23 20.08
CA PRO A 22 -1.55 -16.58 20.78
C PRO A 22 -2.77 -15.73 20.35
N GLY A 23 -2.52 -14.60 19.68
CA GLY A 23 -3.53 -13.78 19.02
C GLY A 23 -2.97 -13.13 17.75
N VAL A 24 -3.73 -12.19 17.19
CA VAL A 24 -3.39 -11.44 15.98
C VAL A 24 -3.05 -10.01 16.37
N GLN A 25 -1.94 -9.48 15.88
CA GLN A 25 -1.56 -8.09 16.11
C GLN A 25 -1.32 -7.41 14.76
N LEU A 26 -2.19 -6.48 14.41
CA LEU A 26 -2.00 -5.62 13.23
C LEU A 26 -0.88 -4.61 13.52
N ARG A 27 -0.04 -4.36 12.53
CA ARG A 27 1.13 -3.49 12.63
C ARG A 27 1.20 -2.59 11.41
N HIS A 28 1.59 -1.34 11.66
CA HIS A 28 1.91 -0.37 10.65
C HIS A 28 3.33 0.14 10.93
N THR A 29 4.16 0.26 9.90
CA THR A 29 5.54 0.70 10.04
C THR A 29 5.84 1.80 9.04
N ALA A 30 6.12 3.00 9.56
CA ALA A 30 6.64 4.10 8.77
C ALA A 30 8.08 3.82 8.34
N TYR A 31 8.42 4.28 7.14
CA TYR A 31 9.77 4.22 6.60
C TYR A 31 10.04 5.49 5.78
N ASP A 32 11.26 5.63 5.26
CA ASP A 32 11.61 6.76 4.39
C ASP A 32 10.94 6.61 3.01
N LEU A 33 9.70 7.10 2.91
CA LEU A 33 8.86 7.00 1.72
C LEU A 33 9.46 7.75 0.54
N ALA A 34 10.08 8.90 0.78
CA ALA A 34 10.73 9.69 -0.27
C ALA A 34 11.90 8.92 -0.88
N LYS A 35 12.75 8.33 -0.05
CA LYS A 35 13.88 7.52 -0.52
C LYS A 35 13.44 6.22 -1.18
N ALA A 36 12.35 5.61 -0.72
CA ALA A 36 11.78 4.44 -1.39
C ALA A 36 11.22 4.80 -2.77
N ALA A 37 10.50 5.91 -2.88
CA ALA A 37 9.98 6.44 -4.14
C ALA A 37 11.09 6.74 -5.13
N GLU A 38 12.16 7.42 -4.69
CA GLU A 38 13.36 7.70 -5.50
C GLU A 38 13.95 6.41 -6.07
N ARG A 39 14.15 5.40 -5.23
CA ARG A 39 14.69 4.09 -5.66
C ARG A 39 13.80 3.39 -6.67
N ILE A 40 12.48 3.49 -6.52
CA ILE A 40 11.52 2.89 -7.45
C ILE A 40 11.56 3.63 -8.79
N GLN A 41 11.59 4.97 -8.75
CA GLN A 41 11.66 5.82 -9.94
C GLN A 41 12.92 5.58 -10.78
N ASP A 42 14.02 5.18 -10.15
CA ASP A 42 15.30 4.85 -10.79
C ASP A 42 15.34 3.46 -11.46
N THR A 43 14.26 2.67 -11.36
CA THR A 43 14.19 1.36 -12.02
C THR A 43 13.78 1.46 -13.49
N SER A 44 14.06 0.42 -14.26
CA SER A 44 13.54 0.28 -15.64
C SER A 44 12.08 -0.22 -15.70
N TYR A 45 11.36 -0.24 -14.58
CA TYR A 45 9.96 -0.68 -14.55
C TYR A 45 9.09 0.36 -15.27
N PRO A 46 8.29 -0.02 -16.30
CA PRO A 46 7.56 0.95 -17.11
C PRO A 46 6.59 1.85 -16.36
N GLN A 47 6.13 1.44 -15.17
CA GLN A 47 5.21 2.21 -14.34
C GLN A 47 5.89 2.77 -13.08
N ALA A 48 7.23 2.81 -13.02
CA ALA A 48 7.99 3.24 -11.86
C ALA A 48 7.53 4.58 -11.28
N GLN A 49 7.30 5.58 -12.13
CA GLN A 49 6.89 6.91 -11.71
C GLN A 49 5.48 6.91 -11.11
N ASP A 50 4.52 6.27 -11.79
CA ASP A 50 3.13 6.15 -11.32
C ASP A 50 3.06 5.30 -10.04
N PHE A 51 3.84 4.22 -9.97
CA PHE A 51 3.91 3.35 -8.81
C PHE A 51 4.40 4.10 -7.58
N ALA A 52 5.52 4.81 -7.69
CA ALA A 52 6.08 5.60 -6.61
C ALA A 52 5.11 6.69 -6.14
N ALA A 53 4.47 7.39 -7.08
CA ALA A 53 3.53 8.46 -6.76
C ALA A 53 2.27 7.92 -6.06
N ARG A 54 1.65 6.86 -6.60
CA ARG A 54 0.28 6.45 -6.24
C ARG A 54 0.19 5.27 -5.31
N ASN A 55 1.30 4.62 -4.96
CA ASN A 55 1.29 3.49 -4.04
C ASN A 55 2.27 3.66 -2.88
N VAL A 56 3.28 4.54 -3.02
CA VAL A 56 4.26 4.81 -1.96
C VAL A 56 4.03 6.18 -1.33
N LEU A 57 4.00 7.24 -2.13
CA LEU A 57 3.87 8.61 -1.60
C LEU A 57 2.43 8.97 -1.26
N GLN A 58 1.49 8.61 -2.13
CA GLN A 58 0.07 8.92 -2.00
C GLN A 58 -0.77 7.71 -2.42
N PRO A 59 -0.77 6.62 -1.62
CA PRO A 59 -1.67 5.50 -1.80
C PRO A 59 -3.14 5.95 -1.83
N PRO A 60 -4.01 5.27 -2.59
CA PRO A 60 -5.44 5.56 -2.59
C PRO A 60 -6.01 5.33 -1.19
N SER A 61 -6.99 6.13 -0.80
CA SER A 61 -7.65 5.97 0.49
C SER A 61 -8.45 4.66 0.54
N GLU A 62 -8.68 4.16 1.76
CA GLU A 62 -9.53 2.98 1.97
C GLU A 62 -10.92 3.16 1.36
N GLY A 63 -11.52 4.35 1.51
CA GLY A 63 -12.84 4.67 0.99
C GLY A 63 -12.90 4.61 -0.54
N GLU A 64 -11.93 5.20 -1.23
CA GLU A 64 -11.84 5.13 -2.70
C GLU A 64 -11.73 3.68 -3.19
N MET A 65 -10.92 2.86 -2.51
CA MET A 65 -10.75 1.46 -2.91
C MET A 65 -12.00 0.62 -2.63
N LEU A 66 -12.72 0.87 -1.53
CA LEU A 66 -13.99 0.23 -1.25
C LEU A 66 -15.02 0.54 -2.36
N GLU A 67 -15.11 1.78 -2.81
CA GLU A 67 -16.01 2.15 -3.91
C GLU A 67 -15.66 1.47 -5.23
N VAL A 68 -14.36 1.33 -5.53
CA VAL A 68 -13.88 0.62 -6.72
C VAL A 68 -14.25 -0.86 -6.65
N PHE A 69 -13.96 -1.54 -5.54
CA PHE A 69 -14.20 -2.97 -5.41
C PHE A 69 -15.69 -3.32 -5.32
N ALA A 70 -16.51 -2.50 -4.66
CA ALA A 70 -17.96 -2.70 -4.60
C ALA A 70 -18.61 -2.70 -6.00
N LYS A 71 -18.09 -1.89 -6.95
CA LYS A 71 -18.56 -1.87 -8.34
C LYS A 71 -18.19 -3.14 -9.12
N VAL A 72 -17.12 -3.83 -8.72
CA VAL A 72 -16.66 -5.08 -9.33
C VAL A 72 -17.46 -6.28 -8.80
N GLU A 73 -17.84 -6.29 -7.52
CA GLU A 73 -18.64 -7.36 -6.91
C GLU A 73 -20.09 -7.43 -7.42
N LEU A 74 -20.60 -6.37 -8.05
CA LEU A 74 -21.96 -6.30 -8.61
C LEU A 74 -22.06 -6.84 -10.06
N ARG A 75 -21.04 -7.56 -10.54
CA ARG A 75 -21.03 -8.28 -11.83
C ARG A 75 -20.83 -9.77 -11.62
#